data_AF-A0AAE0TBR4-F1
#
_entry.id   AF-A0AAE0TBR4-F1
#
_cell.length_a   1.000
_cell.length_b   1.000
_cell.length_c   1.000
_cell.angle_alpha   90.00
_cell.angle_beta   90.00
_cell.angle_gamma   90.00
#
_symmetry.space_group_name_H-M   'P 1'
#
loop_
_entity.id
_entity.type
_entity.pdbx_description
1 polymer ?
#
loop_
_entity_poly.entity_id
_entity_poly.type
_entity_poly.pdbx_seq_one_letter_code
_entity_poly.pdbx_strand_id
1 'polypeptide(L)'
;MDFLKGGYRFYTEFYTDEDDNLLIKGYGDPYLVSEEISIIARKLTALGLQFVYINFNRRVLIQRGAAHLPKSIRAGLFRGPQTPLTATAIKLGQTLSPGTLERFNTGKDKLIHESYVVELFSEVFARNGIRITGTSEAKPGRSKLKLILTHENTRTLRDVAKGLMEYSNNFIANQVMTVIGGEYNGYPTDLQTGLRVFRRINQEIFPDLEGQYAFYEGSGLSRDNRVTCNYMMRVLYAYRNYYETMPFRSGAYVKTGTLTGINNIAGYIPHEGRLYPFVMILYTNDDERFRFVGIMKNLLLL
;
A
#
# COMPACT_ATOMS: atom_id res chain seq x y z
N MET A 1 -12.81 -0.51 -1.69
CA MET A 1 -13.62 0.73 -1.78
C MET A 1 -14.97 0.56 -1.10
N ASP A 2 -15.66 -0.56 -1.25
CA ASP A 2 -17.02 -0.68 -0.68
C ASP A 2 -17.07 -0.74 0.84
N PHE A 3 -16.07 -1.37 1.46
CA PHE A 3 -15.94 -1.42 2.91
C PHE A 3 -15.41 -0.10 3.49
N LEU A 4 -14.12 0.21 3.28
CA LEU A 4 -13.48 1.41 3.83
C LEU A 4 -14.00 2.74 3.27
N LYS A 5 -14.62 2.74 2.07
CA LYS A 5 -14.97 3.93 1.27
C LYS A 5 -13.76 4.64 0.65
N GLY A 6 -13.99 5.29 -0.50
CA GLY A 6 -12.92 5.93 -1.28
C GLY A 6 -12.27 7.14 -0.59
N GLY A 7 -12.99 7.81 0.31
CA GLY A 7 -12.50 8.95 1.09
C GLY A 7 -11.72 8.55 2.35
N TYR A 8 -11.62 7.27 2.67
CA TYR A 8 -10.87 6.78 3.84
C TYR A 8 -9.43 7.28 3.82
N ARG A 9 -8.92 7.69 4.97
CA ARG A 9 -7.52 8.07 5.16
C ARG A 9 -6.89 7.11 6.17
N PHE A 10 -5.75 6.56 5.81
CA PHE A 10 -4.97 5.77 6.75
C PHE A 10 -4.47 6.69 7.85
N TYR A 11 -4.37 6.17 9.08
CA TYR A 11 -3.98 6.98 10.22
C TYR A 11 -2.85 6.36 11.03
N THR A 12 -2.13 7.22 11.72
CA THR A 12 -1.08 6.88 12.68
C THR A 12 -1.30 7.71 13.93
N GLU A 13 -1.21 7.09 15.09
CA GLU A 13 -1.41 7.75 16.38
C GLU A 13 -0.11 7.90 17.13
N PHE A 14 -0.02 9.02 17.86
CA PHE A 14 1.14 9.40 18.65
C PHE A 14 0.69 9.65 20.07
N TYR A 15 1.35 9.00 21.02
CA TYR A 15 1.07 9.12 22.44
C TYR A 15 2.32 9.55 23.18
N THR A 16 2.14 10.19 24.33
CA THR A 16 3.21 10.38 25.31
C THR A 16 2.91 9.63 26.60
N ASP A 17 3.94 9.18 27.29
CA ASP A 17 3.84 8.73 28.67
C ASP A 17 4.18 9.87 29.66
N GLU A 18 4.29 9.54 30.94
CA GLU A 18 4.57 10.49 32.03
C GLU A 18 6.00 11.06 31.97
N ASP A 19 6.91 10.41 31.25
CA ASP A 19 8.30 10.81 31.07
C ASP A 19 8.53 11.54 29.73
N ASP A 20 7.45 11.98 29.07
CA ASP A 20 7.45 12.58 27.73
C ASP A 20 8.06 11.68 26.64
N ASN A 21 8.09 10.36 26.83
CA ASN A 21 8.50 9.45 25.77
C ASN A 21 7.40 9.35 24.71
N LEU A 22 7.79 9.45 23.44
CA LEU A 22 6.87 9.39 22.31
C LEU A 22 6.64 7.94 21.87
N LEU A 23 5.41 7.47 21.96
CA LEU A 23 4.96 6.20 21.41
C LEU A 23 4.30 6.42 20.04
N ILE A 24 4.75 5.67 19.03
CA ILE A 24 4.16 5.69 17.68
C ILE A 24 3.37 4.40 17.45
N LYS A 25 2.10 4.55 17.08
CA LYS A 25 1.16 3.45 16.82
C LYS A 25 0.66 3.53 15.37
N GLY A 26 1.20 2.66 14.51
CA GLY A 26 0.86 2.64 13.08
C GLY A 26 -0.22 1.60 12.76
N TYR A 27 -1.31 2.02 12.11
CA TYR A 27 -2.45 1.15 11.78
C TYR A 27 -2.35 0.49 10.40
N GLY A 28 -1.17 0.58 9.78
CA GLY A 28 -0.89 -0.04 8.50
C GLY A 28 -1.02 0.89 7.30
N ASP A 29 -0.64 2.15 7.46
CA ASP A 29 -0.59 3.13 6.37
C ASP A 29 0.42 2.70 5.27
N PRO A 30 -0.02 2.42 4.03
CA PRO A 30 0.86 2.03 2.94
C PRO A 30 1.69 3.19 2.36
N TYR A 31 1.40 4.44 2.74
CA TYR A 31 2.01 5.68 2.23
C TYR A 31 2.56 6.59 3.33
N LEU A 32 3.04 6.03 4.44
CA LEU A 32 3.78 6.79 5.45
C LEU A 32 5.24 7.04 5.02
N VAL A 33 5.38 7.83 3.96
CA VAL A 33 6.65 8.24 3.36
C VAL A 33 7.26 9.43 4.11
N SER A 34 8.52 9.77 3.81
CA SER A 34 9.25 10.83 4.51
C SER A 34 8.57 12.20 4.50
N GLU A 35 7.82 12.51 3.44
CA GLU A 35 7.06 13.72 3.26
C GLU A 35 5.87 13.77 4.22
N GLU A 36 5.21 12.63 4.41
CA GLU A 36 4.11 12.48 5.36
C GLU A 36 4.65 12.56 6.80
N ILE A 37 5.77 11.89 7.08
CA ILE A 37 6.44 11.99 8.38
C ILE A 37 6.89 13.43 8.67
N SER A 38 7.29 14.20 7.65
CA SER A 38 7.64 15.63 7.83
C SER A 38 6.41 16.47 8.20
N ILE A 39 5.24 16.18 7.62
CA ILE A 39 3.98 16.81 8.01
C ILE A 39 3.65 16.48 9.47
N ILE A 40 3.80 15.22 9.86
CA ILE A 40 3.61 14.77 11.24
C ILE A 40 4.55 15.51 12.18
N ALA A 41 5.83 15.58 11.86
CA ALA A 41 6.83 16.25 12.69
C ALA A 41 6.46 17.72 12.93
N ARG A 42 6.07 18.46 11.89
CA ARG A 42 5.62 19.85 12.04
C ARG A 42 4.37 19.98 12.93
N LYS A 43 3.40 19.06 12.81
CA LYS A 43 2.22 19.02 13.68
C LYS A 43 2.62 18.78 15.14
N LEU A 44 3.53 17.83 15.39
CA LEU A 44 4.03 17.53 16.74
C LEU A 44 4.82 18.71 17.34
N THR A 45 5.68 19.37 16.56
CA THR A 45 6.39 20.58 17.00
C THR A 45 5.45 21.72 17.33
N ALA A 46 4.38 21.91 16.55
CA ALA A 46 3.33 22.89 16.85
C ALA A 46 2.56 22.57 18.15
N LEU A 47 2.54 21.30 18.57
CA LEU A 47 2.02 20.86 19.87
C LEU A 47 3.04 20.97 21.01
N GLY A 48 4.24 21.51 20.74
CA GLY A 48 5.28 21.74 21.73
C GLY A 48 6.31 20.63 21.86
N LEU A 49 6.26 19.56 21.04
CA LEU A 49 7.28 18.51 21.09
C LEU A 49 8.59 19.02 20.48
N GLN A 50 9.64 19.08 21.30
CA GLN A 50 10.99 19.49 20.90
C GLN A 50 12.05 18.43 21.19
N PHE A 51 11.86 17.62 22.23
CA PHE A 51 12.73 16.53 22.62
C PHE A 51 11.89 15.29 22.80
N VAL A 52 12.29 14.17 22.20
CA VAL A 52 11.56 12.91 22.36
C VAL A 52 12.52 11.74 22.51
N TYR A 53 12.17 10.84 23.42
CA TYR A 53 12.65 9.47 23.39
C TYR A 53 11.60 8.63 22.65
N ILE A 54 11.97 7.96 21.56
CA ILE A 54 10.97 7.23 20.76
C ILE A 54 10.83 5.79 21.24
N ASN A 55 9.64 5.44 21.72
CA ASN A 55 9.22 4.08 22.03
C ASN A 55 8.44 3.50 20.85
N PHE A 56 8.97 2.44 20.22
CA PHE A 56 8.29 1.76 19.13
C PHE A 56 7.56 0.52 19.64
N ASN A 57 6.23 0.48 19.45
CA ASN A 57 5.45 -0.71 19.82
C ASN A 57 5.49 -1.77 18.71
N ARG A 58 6.37 -2.76 18.89
CA ARG A 58 6.58 -3.89 17.96
C ARG A 58 5.37 -4.81 17.75
N ARG A 59 4.31 -4.69 18.57
CA ARG A 59 3.06 -5.45 18.43
C ARG A 59 1.98 -4.71 17.63
N VAL A 60 2.10 -3.39 17.48
CA VAL A 60 1.04 -2.57 16.86
C VAL A 60 1.46 -1.95 15.55
N LEU A 61 2.75 -1.89 15.23
CA LEU A 61 3.22 -1.47 13.90
C LEU A 61 2.87 -2.53 12.86
N ILE A 62 1.75 -2.33 12.16
CA ILE A 62 1.42 -3.05 10.91
C ILE A 62 2.06 -2.31 9.74
N GLN A 63 3.19 -1.66 9.98
CA GLN A 63 3.93 -0.94 8.96
C GLN A 63 5.11 -1.80 8.54
N ARG A 64 4.90 -2.62 7.51
CA ARG A 64 6.04 -3.27 6.85
C ARG A 64 6.61 -2.26 5.87
N GLY A 65 7.72 -1.63 6.23
CA GLY A 65 8.37 -0.64 5.38
C GLY A 65 8.87 -1.30 4.10
N ALA A 66 8.09 -1.21 3.02
CA ALA A 66 8.67 -1.36 1.70
C ALA A 66 9.26 0.01 1.34
N ALA A 67 10.56 0.18 1.57
CA ALA A 67 11.33 1.30 1.05
C ALA A 67 11.27 1.25 -0.48
N HIS A 68 10.19 1.80 -1.04
CA HIS A 68 9.97 1.85 -2.47
C HIS A 68 10.85 2.94 -3.05
N LEU A 69 12.04 2.57 -3.50
CA LEU A 69 12.65 3.30 -4.59
C LEU A 69 11.80 3.08 -5.87
N PRO A 70 11.40 4.14 -6.60
CA PRO A 70 10.67 4.00 -7.86
C PRO A 70 11.40 3.07 -8.82
N LYS A 71 10.67 2.33 -9.67
CA LYS A 71 11.23 1.35 -10.65
C LYS A 71 12.00 2.02 -11.81
N SER A 72 12.38 3.29 -11.64
CA SER A 72 13.08 4.09 -12.63
C SER A 72 13.60 5.35 -11.95
N ILE A 73 14.84 5.33 -11.48
CA ILE A 73 15.62 6.57 -11.46
C ILE A 73 16.14 6.74 -12.88
N ARG A 74 15.30 7.27 -13.78
CA ARG A 74 15.88 7.99 -14.92
C ARG A 74 16.50 9.24 -14.29
N ALA A 75 17.81 9.34 -14.37
CA ALA A 75 18.53 10.59 -14.14
C ALA A 75 17.83 11.66 -15.01
N GLY A 76 16.96 12.47 -14.40
CA GLY A 76 16.20 13.49 -15.14
C GLY A 76 14.84 13.89 -14.58
N LEU A 77 14.12 13.07 -13.80
CA LEU A 77 12.74 13.41 -13.41
C LEU A 77 12.35 12.97 -11.98
N PHE A 78 13.11 13.42 -10.98
CA PHE A 78 12.60 13.60 -9.61
C PHE A 78 13.25 14.85 -9.02
N ARG A 79 12.50 15.95 -8.98
CA ARG A 79 12.79 17.15 -8.16
C ARG A 79 11.87 17.10 -6.92
N GLY A 80 12.11 16.13 -6.04
CA GLY A 80 11.45 16.02 -4.74
C GLY A 80 12.50 15.86 -3.63
N PRO A 81 12.17 16.14 -2.36
CA PRO A 81 13.09 15.89 -1.26
C PRO A 81 13.46 14.40 -1.25
N GLN A 82 14.75 14.10 -1.29
CA GLN A 82 15.24 12.72 -1.26
C GLN A 82 14.93 12.11 0.10
N THR A 83 14.23 10.97 0.13
CA THR A 83 14.04 10.16 1.35
C THR A 83 15.39 10.00 2.04
N PRO A 84 15.51 10.35 3.33
CA PRO A 84 16.79 10.27 4.01
C PRO A 84 17.42 8.87 3.89
N LEU A 85 18.72 8.82 3.59
CA LEU A 85 19.49 7.58 3.57
C LEU A 85 19.80 7.18 5.01
N THR A 86 18.98 6.28 5.56
CA THR A 86 19.20 5.74 6.91
C THR A 86 20.37 4.76 6.94
N ALA A 87 20.93 4.46 8.13
CA ALA A 87 22.01 3.50 8.27
C ALA A 87 21.65 2.11 7.72
N THR A 88 20.43 1.65 7.99
CA THR A 88 19.88 0.41 7.44
C THR A 88 19.75 0.49 5.91
N ALA A 89 19.28 1.62 5.36
CA ALA A 89 19.20 1.79 3.91
C ALA A 89 20.58 1.76 3.23
N ILE A 90 21.59 2.39 3.84
CA ILE A 90 22.98 2.36 3.36
C ILE A 90 23.52 0.92 3.38
N LYS A 91 23.35 0.19 4.49
CA LYS A 91 23.81 -1.19 4.62
C LYS A 91 23.17 -2.11 3.58
N LEU A 92 21.87 -1.96 3.33
CA LEU A 92 21.18 -2.70 2.28
C LEU A 92 21.69 -2.29 0.89
N GLY A 93 21.86 -0.99 0.64
CA GLY A 93 22.38 -0.47 -0.63
C GLY A 93 23.79 -0.94 -0.98
N GLN A 94 24.66 -1.14 0.02
CA GLN A 94 26.02 -1.67 -0.18
C GLN A 94 26.04 -3.13 -0.69
N THR A 95 24.94 -3.86 -0.56
CA THR A 95 24.83 -5.23 -1.10
C THR A 95 24.46 -5.26 -2.59
N LEU A 96 24.15 -4.10 -3.18
CA LEU A 96 23.76 -3.98 -4.59
C LEU A 96 24.96 -3.73 -5.49
N SER A 97 24.89 -4.24 -6.71
CA SER A 97 25.89 -3.93 -7.74
C SER A 97 25.77 -2.47 -8.18
N PRO A 98 26.89 -1.71 -8.27
CA PRO A 98 26.88 -0.33 -8.74
C PRO A 98 26.16 -0.18 -10.09
N GLY A 99 25.31 0.83 -10.22
CA GLY A 99 24.58 1.14 -11.46
C GLY A 99 23.29 0.34 -11.70
N THR A 100 22.91 -0.57 -10.81
CA THR A 100 21.60 -1.24 -10.88
C THR A 100 20.49 -0.37 -10.29
N LEU A 101 19.37 -0.26 -11.00
CA LEU A 101 18.14 0.42 -10.54
C LEU A 101 17.30 -0.46 -9.60
N GLU A 102 17.95 -1.34 -8.85
CA GLU A 102 17.27 -2.36 -8.07
C GLU A 102 16.56 -1.77 -6.85
N ARG A 103 15.35 -2.27 -6.60
CA ARG A 103 14.61 -2.00 -5.37
C ARG A 103 15.17 -2.92 -4.28
N PHE A 104 15.58 -2.36 -3.15
CA PHE A 104 15.81 -3.19 -1.97
C PHE A 104 14.48 -3.56 -1.31
N ASN A 105 14.27 -4.87 -1.15
CA ASN A 105 13.28 -5.39 -0.22
C ASN A 105 14.00 -5.60 1.11
N THR A 106 13.53 -4.94 2.17
CA THR A 106 13.95 -5.16 3.57
C THR A 106 13.75 -6.61 4.03
N GLY A 107 13.16 -7.46 3.18
CA GLY A 107 13.15 -8.92 3.30
C GLY A 107 12.03 -9.39 4.20
N LYS A 108 12.17 -10.59 4.78
CA LYS A 108 11.27 -11.08 5.84
C LYS A 108 11.81 -10.77 7.24
N ASP A 109 12.99 -10.14 7.34
CA ASP A 109 13.65 -9.88 8.61
C ASP A 109 12.99 -8.70 9.33
N LYS A 110 12.16 -9.05 10.31
CA LYS A 110 11.39 -8.11 11.12
C LYS A 110 12.29 -7.03 11.74
N LEU A 111 13.50 -7.36 12.18
CA LEU A 111 14.39 -6.41 12.84
C LEU A 111 14.91 -5.35 11.87
N ILE A 112 15.20 -5.74 10.62
CA ILE A 112 15.64 -4.79 9.58
C ILE A 112 14.53 -3.79 9.25
N HIS A 113 13.29 -4.26 9.11
CA HIS A 113 12.13 -3.38 8.88
C HIS A 113 11.93 -2.38 10.01
N GLU A 114 12.02 -2.85 11.25
CA GLU A 114 11.84 -2.00 12.43
C GLU A 114 12.94 -0.94 12.53
N SER A 115 14.21 -1.34 12.42
CA SER A 115 15.34 -0.41 12.43
C SER A 115 15.19 0.65 11.34
N TYR A 116 14.81 0.25 10.11
CA TYR A 116 14.58 1.20 9.03
C TYR A 116 13.49 2.23 9.37
N VAL A 117 12.35 1.79 9.93
CA VAL A 117 11.26 2.71 10.34
C VAL A 117 11.73 3.65 11.44
N VAL A 118 12.41 3.13 12.46
CA VAL A 118 12.95 3.92 13.58
C VAL A 118 13.91 4.99 13.10
N GLU A 119 14.87 4.60 12.27
CA GLU A 119 15.87 5.52 11.72
C GLU A 119 15.21 6.57 10.82
N LEU A 120 14.23 6.19 9.98
CA LEU A 120 13.54 7.13 9.10
C LEU A 120 12.77 8.18 9.90
N PHE A 121 12.02 7.76 10.92
CA PHE A 121 11.34 8.69 11.82
C PHE A 121 12.32 9.61 12.52
N SER A 122 13.39 9.05 13.08
CA SER A 122 14.40 9.81 13.82
C SER A 122 15.05 10.88 12.95
N GLU A 123 15.42 10.51 11.72
CA GLU A 123 16.07 11.41 10.77
C GLU A 123 15.12 12.51 10.27
N VAL A 124 13.87 12.17 9.96
CA VAL A 124 12.88 13.17 9.52
C VAL A 124 12.49 14.10 10.68
N PHE A 125 12.34 13.59 11.90
CA PHE A 125 12.03 14.38 13.09
C PHE A 125 13.15 15.36 13.41
N ALA A 126 14.41 14.90 13.37
CA ALA A 126 15.58 15.75 13.57
C ALA A 126 15.62 16.90 12.56
N ARG A 127 15.36 16.63 11.27
CA ARG A 127 15.28 17.65 10.21
C ARG A 127 14.16 18.67 10.39
N ASN A 128 13.12 18.33 11.16
CA ASN A 128 11.97 19.19 11.43
C ASN A 128 11.98 19.76 12.86
N GLY A 129 13.13 19.75 13.55
CA GLY A 129 13.31 20.44 14.84
C GLY A 129 12.93 19.63 16.08
N ILE A 130 12.71 18.32 15.95
CA ILE A 130 12.49 17.42 17.08
C ILE A 130 13.80 16.66 17.34
N ARG A 131 14.46 16.95 18.47
CA ARG A 131 15.70 16.27 18.85
C ARG A 131 15.39 14.92 19.51
N ILE A 132 15.95 13.85 18.93
CA ILE A 132 15.82 12.50 19.47
C ILE A 132 16.85 12.30 20.58
N THR A 133 16.39 12.00 21.80
CA THR A 133 17.25 11.75 22.98
C THR A 133 17.60 10.27 23.14
N GLY A 134 16.84 9.39 22.49
CA GLY A 134 17.09 7.95 22.42
C GLY A 134 15.93 7.20 21.79
N THR A 135 16.09 5.89 21.64
CA THR A 135 15.06 5.00 21.07
C THR A 135 15.04 3.68 21.84
N SER A 136 13.85 3.16 22.14
CA SER A 136 13.70 1.79 22.64
C SER A 136 12.51 1.06 22.03
N GLU A 137 12.50 -0.25 22.24
CA GLU A 137 11.27 -1.03 22.09
C GLU A 137 10.33 -0.71 23.26
N ALA A 138 9.08 -0.34 22.94
CA ALA A 138 8.05 -0.14 23.95
C ALA A 138 7.80 -1.46 24.69
N LYS A 139 8.23 -1.53 25.96
CA LYS A 139 7.88 -2.65 26.83
C LYS A 139 6.41 -2.49 27.27
N PRO A 140 5.58 -3.55 27.20
CA PRO A 140 4.24 -3.50 27.78
C PRO A 140 4.36 -3.19 29.28
N GLY A 141 3.92 -2.02 29.71
CA GLY A 141 4.10 -1.53 31.07
C GLY A 141 3.18 -0.35 31.39
N ARG A 142 2.85 -0.22 32.68
CA ARG A 142 1.73 0.52 33.31
C ARG A 142 1.68 2.04 33.11
N SER A 143 2.47 2.66 32.24
CA SER A 143 2.45 4.12 32.10
C SER A 143 1.15 4.58 31.42
N LYS A 144 0.54 5.64 31.96
CA LYS A 144 -0.68 6.22 31.42
C LYS A 144 -0.34 6.93 30.12
N LEU A 145 -0.69 6.32 28.98
CA LEU A 145 -0.49 6.92 27.67
C LEU A 145 -1.53 8.00 27.40
N LYS A 146 -1.07 9.19 27.01
CA LYS A 146 -1.90 10.30 26.54
C LYS A 146 -1.81 10.39 25.02
N LEU A 147 -2.93 10.28 24.32
CA LEU A 147 -2.99 10.55 22.88
C LEU A 147 -2.74 12.04 22.66
N ILE A 148 -1.73 12.37 21.85
CA ILE A 148 -1.38 13.75 21.52
C ILE A 148 -1.67 14.12 20.07
N LEU A 149 -1.67 13.14 19.16
CA LEU A 149 -1.98 13.37 17.75
C LEU A 149 -2.51 12.08 17.10
N THR A 150 -3.66 12.20 16.43
CA THR A 150 -4.07 11.26 15.37
C THR A 150 -3.80 11.94 14.04
N HIS A 151 -2.86 11.40 13.27
CA HIS A 151 -2.55 11.90 11.95
C HIS A 151 -3.24 11.04 10.90
N GLU A 152 -4.15 11.63 10.15
CA GLU A 152 -4.66 11.07 8.89
C GLU A 152 -3.73 11.44 7.73
N ASN A 153 -3.38 10.45 6.91
CA ASN A 153 -2.56 10.63 5.72
C ASN A 153 -3.21 11.60 4.75
N THR A 154 -2.40 12.46 4.13
CA THR A 154 -2.83 13.40 3.08
C THR A 154 -3.42 12.72 1.84
N ARG A 155 -3.18 11.43 1.64
CA ARG A 155 -3.78 10.61 0.57
C ARG A 155 -5.02 9.87 1.05
N THR A 156 -6.05 9.91 0.23
CA THR A 156 -7.24 9.07 0.42
C THR A 156 -6.99 7.65 -0.09
N LEU A 157 -7.87 6.70 0.26
CA LEU A 157 -7.85 5.35 -0.30
C LEU A 157 -7.95 5.38 -1.83
N ARG A 158 -8.66 6.35 -2.41
CA ARG A 158 -8.72 6.55 -3.87
C ARG A 158 -7.35 6.88 -4.45
N ASP A 159 -6.57 7.74 -3.78
CA ASP A 159 -5.20 8.08 -4.21
C ASP A 159 -4.25 6.90 -4.06
N VAL A 160 -4.38 6.17 -2.95
CA VAL A 160 -3.62 4.93 -2.68
C VAL A 160 -3.94 3.88 -3.74
N ALA A 161 -5.21 3.74 -4.12
CA ALA A 161 -5.65 2.83 -5.17
C ALA A 161 -5.11 3.20 -6.56
N LYS A 162 -5.05 4.50 -6.90
CA LYS A 162 -4.39 4.97 -8.13
C LYS A 162 -2.93 4.50 -8.20
N GLY A 163 -2.17 4.73 -7.12
CA GLY A 163 -0.78 4.28 -7.04
C GLY A 163 -0.64 2.76 -7.08
N LEU A 164 -1.52 2.02 -6.40
CA LEU A 164 -1.58 0.56 -6.44
C LEU A 164 -1.80 0.05 -7.88
N MET A 165 -2.76 0.62 -8.60
CA MET A 165 -3.13 0.19 -9.95
C MET A 165 -2.05 0.54 -10.98
N GLU A 166 -1.49 1.75 -10.92
CA GLU A 166 -0.44 2.23 -11.83
C GLU A 166 0.83 1.37 -11.73
N TYR A 167 1.31 1.14 -10.49
CA TYR A 167 2.59 0.50 -10.26
C TYR A 167 2.50 -1.00 -9.91
N SER A 168 1.27 -1.55 -9.88
CA SER A 168 1.00 -2.93 -9.49
C SER A 168 1.69 -3.32 -8.19
N ASN A 169 1.48 -2.50 -7.15
CA ASN A 169 2.27 -2.58 -5.93
C ASN A 169 1.74 -3.67 -4.97
N ASN A 170 2.44 -4.81 -4.94
CA ASN A 170 2.04 -5.95 -4.14
C ASN A 170 2.01 -5.68 -2.62
N PHE A 171 2.90 -4.81 -2.15
CA PHE A 171 2.92 -4.41 -0.75
C PHE A 171 1.65 -3.65 -0.40
N ILE A 172 1.29 -2.62 -1.18
CA ILE A 172 0.08 -1.82 -0.95
C ILE A 172 -1.17 -2.71 -0.97
N ALA A 173 -1.26 -3.65 -1.92
CA ALA A 173 -2.40 -4.56 -2.00
C ALA A 173 -2.60 -5.38 -0.72
N ASN A 174 -1.53 -6.02 -0.23
CA ASN A 174 -1.58 -6.82 0.99
C ASN A 174 -1.74 -5.95 2.25
N GLN A 175 -1.23 -4.73 2.22
CA GLN A 175 -1.37 -3.78 3.32
C GLN A 175 -2.82 -3.30 3.46
N VAL A 176 -3.46 -2.91 2.35
CA VAL A 176 -4.90 -2.56 2.32
C VAL A 176 -5.75 -3.74 2.80
N MET A 177 -5.43 -4.97 2.35
CA MET A 177 -6.11 -6.18 2.82
C MET A 177 -6.00 -6.35 4.34
N THR A 178 -4.81 -6.13 4.90
CA THR A 178 -4.57 -6.22 6.35
C THR A 178 -5.35 -5.16 7.12
N VAL A 179 -5.38 -3.91 6.62
CA VAL A 179 -6.14 -2.80 7.20
C VAL A 179 -7.63 -3.08 7.22
N ILE A 180 -8.19 -3.66 6.15
CA ILE A 180 -9.60 -4.11 6.14
C ILE A 180 -9.87 -5.06 7.32
N GLY A 181 -8.94 -5.98 7.62
CA GLY A 181 -9.06 -6.88 8.76
C GLY A 181 -9.08 -6.17 10.11
N GLY A 182 -8.24 -5.15 10.28
CA GLY A 182 -8.12 -4.38 11.53
C GLY A 182 -9.29 -3.42 11.76
N GLU A 183 -9.74 -2.75 10.71
CA GLU A 183 -10.91 -1.87 10.76
C GLU A 183 -12.20 -2.66 11.04
N TYR A 184 -12.28 -3.92 10.60
CA TYR A 184 -13.44 -4.77 10.84
C TYR A 184 -13.43 -5.48 12.21
N ASN A 185 -12.30 -6.07 12.63
CA ASN A 185 -12.22 -6.89 13.84
C ASN A 185 -11.49 -6.21 15.02
N GLY A 186 -10.97 -5.00 14.83
CA GLY A 186 -10.05 -4.36 15.76
C GLY A 186 -8.59 -4.76 15.54
N TYR A 187 -7.71 -4.04 16.24
CA TYR A 187 -6.25 -4.21 16.19
C TYR A 187 -5.73 -4.90 17.46
N PRO A 188 -4.66 -5.71 17.40
CA PRO A 188 -3.80 -5.98 16.25
C PRO A 188 -4.45 -6.91 15.20
N THR A 189 -3.97 -6.84 13.96
CA THR A 189 -4.48 -7.64 12.82
C THR A 189 -3.34 -8.16 11.94
N ASP A 190 -3.66 -9.08 11.04
CA ASP A 190 -2.76 -9.66 10.05
C ASP A 190 -3.46 -9.87 8.70
N LEU A 191 -2.69 -10.28 7.69
CA LEU A 191 -3.21 -10.51 6.34
C LEU A 191 -4.29 -11.60 6.31
N GLN A 192 -4.19 -12.63 7.16
CA GLN A 192 -5.17 -13.71 7.21
C GLN A 192 -6.52 -13.24 7.74
N THR A 193 -6.50 -12.37 8.74
CA THR A 193 -7.68 -11.67 9.26
C THR A 193 -8.31 -10.80 8.19
N GLY A 194 -7.49 -10.06 7.44
CA GLY A 194 -7.91 -9.32 6.25
C GLY A 194 -8.61 -10.19 5.20
N LEU A 195 -8.02 -11.34 4.84
CA LEU A 195 -8.59 -12.27 3.88
C LEU A 195 -9.91 -12.88 4.34
N ARG A 196 -10.07 -13.19 5.63
CA ARG A 196 -11.36 -13.66 6.19
C ARG A 196 -12.45 -12.61 6.00
N VAL A 197 -12.15 -11.36 6.33
CA VAL A 197 -13.10 -10.24 6.16
C VAL A 197 -13.40 -10.00 4.68
N PHE A 198 -12.38 -10.04 3.82
CA PHE A 198 -12.57 -9.91 2.37
C PHE A 198 -13.45 -11.02 1.79
N ARG A 199 -13.27 -12.28 2.20
CA ARG A 199 -14.14 -13.38 1.76
C ARG A 199 -15.59 -13.15 2.18
N ARG A 200 -15.81 -12.70 3.41
CA ARG A 200 -17.15 -12.33 3.89
C ARG A 200 -17.77 -11.22 3.05
N ILE A 201 -17.05 -10.13 2.82
CA ILE A 201 -17.52 -9.02 1.97
C ILE A 201 -17.83 -9.52 0.55
N ASN A 202 -17.01 -10.40 -0.02
CA ASN A 202 -17.30 -10.96 -1.35
C ASN A 202 -18.54 -11.86 -1.35
N GLN A 203 -18.78 -12.65 -0.32
CA GLN A 203 -20.00 -13.45 -0.19
C GLN A 203 -21.24 -12.55 -0.06
N GLU A 204 -21.12 -11.41 0.63
CA GLU A 204 -22.20 -10.43 0.77
C GLU A 204 -22.50 -9.70 -0.56
N ILE A 205 -21.46 -9.34 -1.35
CA ILE A 205 -21.62 -8.62 -2.62
C ILE A 205 -21.95 -9.57 -3.80
N PHE A 206 -21.42 -10.79 -3.78
CA PHE A 206 -21.49 -11.77 -4.87
C PHE A 206 -21.94 -13.16 -4.36
N PRO A 207 -23.13 -13.27 -3.73
CA PRO A 207 -23.58 -14.51 -3.10
C PRO A 207 -23.75 -15.68 -4.09
N ASP A 208 -24.01 -15.38 -5.37
CA ASP A 208 -24.22 -16.35 -6.45
C ASP A 208 -22.91 -16.83 -7.12
N LEU A 209 -21.75 -16.31 -6.69
CA LEU A 209 -20.44 -16.58 -7.30
C LEU A 209 -19.53 -17.43 -6.42
N GLU A 210 -20.05 -18.08 -5.39
CA GLU A 210 -19.28 -19.02 -4.57
C GLU A 210 -18.61 -20.09 -5.45
N GLY A 211 -17.36 -20.42 -5.13
CA GLY A 211 -16.55 -21.36 -5.92
C GLY A 211 -15.92 -20.77 -7.20
N GLN A 212 -16.29 -19.55 -7.61
CA GLN A 212 -15.69 -18.88 -8.78
C GLN A 212 -14.45 -18.04 -8.45
N TYR A 213 -14.06 -17.97 -7.18
CA TYR A 213 -12.89 -17.26 -6.71
C TYR A 213 -12.25 -17.96 -5.50
N ALA A 214 -10.93 -17.87 -5.40
CA ALA A 214 -10.14 -18.27 -4.25
C ALA A 214 -8.96 -17.32 -4.10
N PHE A 215 -8.83 -16.70 -2.92
CA PHE A 215 -7.75 -15.75 -2.62
C PHE A 215 -6.92 -16.21 -1.42
N TYR A 216 -5.61 -16.23 -1.63
CA TYR A 216 -4.60 -16.59 -0.64
C TYR A 216 -3.77 -15.38 -0.21
N GLU A 217 -3.83 -14.29 -0.97
CA GLU A 217 -3.27 -12.98 -0.66
C GLU A 217 -3.90 -11.92 -1.60
N GLY A 218 -3.63 -10.63 -1.37
CA GLY A 218 -4.31 -9.52 -2.05
C GLY A 218 -3.62 -9.00 -3.31
N SER A 219 -2.36 -9.36 -3.59
CA SER A 219 -1.57 -8.79 -4.68
C SER A 219 -1.64 -9.54 -6.02
N GLY A 220 -2.05 -10.80 -6.02
CA GLY A 220 -2.03 -11.65 -7.21
C GLY A 220 -0.73 -12.45 -7.39
N LEU A 221 0.21 -12.41 -6.44
CA LEU A 221 1.46 -13.17 -6.49
C LEU A 221 1.27 -14.67 -6.22
N SER A 222 0.27 -15.04 -5.42
CA SER A 222 0.05 -16.45 -5.13
C SER A 222 -0.43 -17.17 -6.38
N ARG A 223 0.28 -18.23 -6.76
CA ARG A 223 -0.15 -19.17 -7.81
C ARG A 223 -1.36 -19.99 -7.40
N ASP A 224 -1.84 -19.89 -6.17
CA ASP A 224 -3.07 -20.54 -5.69
C ASP A 224 -4.29 -19.63 -5.83
N ASN A 225 -4.11 -18.34 -6.13
CA ASN A 225 -5.25 -17.47 -6.43
C ASN A 225 -5.98 -17.99 -7.67
N ARG A 226 -7.31 -18.10 -7.60
CA ARG A 226 -8.18 -18.52 -8.70
C ARG A 226 -9.31 -17.50 -8.84
N VAL A 227 -9.63 -17.13 -10.07
CA VAL A 227 -10.79 -16.31 -10.41
C VAL A 227 -11.31 -16.75 -11.78
N THR A 228 -12.62 -16.78 -11.97
CA THR A 228 -13.22 -16.93 -13.31
C THR A 228 -13.35 -15.57 -14.00
N CYS A 229 -13.46 -15.57 -15.34
CA CYS A 229 -13.79 -14.35 -16.08
C CYS A 229 -15.15 -13.77 -15.64
N ASN A 230 -16.14 -14.63 -15.36
CA ASN A 230 -17.46 -14.21 -14.90
C ASN A 230 -17.39 -13.46 -13.56
N TYR A 231 -16.64 -13.98 -12.58
CA TYR A 231 -16.40 -13.29 -11.32
C TYR A 231 -15.72 -11.92 -11.54
N MET A 232 -14.66 -11.88 -12.35
CA MET A 232 -13.94 -10.63 -12.59
C MET A 232 -14.81 -9.60 -13.34
N MET A 233 -15.67 -10.03 -14.26
CA MET A 233 -16.65 -9.14 -14.91
C MET A 233 -17.62 -8.53 -13.90
N ARG A 234 -18.12 -9.32 -12.95
CA ARG A 234 -18.99 -8.83 -11.85
C ARG A 234 -18.26 -7.84 -10.95
N VAL A 235 -16.98 -8.09 -10.65
CA VAL A 235 -16.12 -7.14 -9.94
C VAL A 235 -15.97 -5.83 -10.72
N LEU A 236 -15.73 -5.87 -12.04
CA LEU A 236 -15.68 -4.65 -12.85
C LEU A 236 -17.01 -3.89 -12.85
N TYR A 237 -18.15 -4.56 -12.97
CA TYR A 237 -19.44 -3.87 -12.86
C TYR A 237 -19.61 -3.14 -11.53
N ALA A 238 -19.23 -3.77 -10.41
CA ALA A 238 -19.25 -3.14 -9.09
C ALA A 238 -18.22 -2.00 -8.97
N TYR A 239 -17.04 -2.16 -9.58
CA TYR A 239 -15.93 -1.22 -9.53
C TYR A 239 -16.09 -0.02 -10.48
N ARG A 240 -17.14 0.02 -11.31
CA ARG A 240 -17.30 0.99 -12.40
C ARG A 240 -17.14 2.45 -11.98
N ASN A 241 -17.54 2.83 -10.78
CA ASN A 241 -17.45 4.22 -10.29
C ASN A 241 -16.03 4.63 -9.86
N TYR A 242 -15.08 3.68 -9.90
CA TYR A 242 -13.68 3.87 -9.54
C TYR A 242 -12.73 3.56 -10.71
N TYR A 243 -13.24 3.43 -11.93
CA TYR A 243 -12.46 3.07 -13.12
C TYR A 243 -11.24 3.98 -13.36
N GLU A 244 -11.34 5.27 -13.03
CA GLU A 244 -10.26 6.26 -13.16
C GLU A 244 -9.05 6.00 -12.26
N THR A 245 -9.16 5.06 -11.31
CA THR A 245 -8.00 4.59 -10.56
C THR A 245 -7.10 3.67 -11.40
N MET A 246 -7.61 3.05 -12.46
CA MET A 246 -6.82 2.22 -13.36
C MET A 246 -6.03 3.09 -14.35
N PRO A 247 -4.81 2.71 -14.74
CA PRO A 247 -4.07 3.43 -15.75
C PRO A 247 -4.77 3.39 -17.11
N PHE A 248 -4.74 4.51 -17.83
CA PHE A 248 -5.23 4.59 -19.20
C PHE A 248 -4.11 4.24 -20.19
N ARG A 249 -4.24 3.12 -20.90
CA ARG A 249 -3.25 2.60 -21.86
C ARG A 249 -3.95 2.08 -23.11
N SER A 250 -3.41 2.40 -24.28
CA SER A 250 -3.93 1.96 -25.58
C SER A 250 -5.42 2.28 -25.80
N GLY A 251 -5.90 3.37 -25.19
CA GLY A 251 -7.29 3.80 -25.29
C GLY A 251 -8.27 3.05 -24.39
N ALA A 252 -7.80 2.40 -23.32
CA ALA A 252 -8.62 1.71 -22.34
C ALA A 252 -8.08 1.95 -20.91
N TYR A 253 -8.95 1.90 -19.91
CA TYR A 253 -8.58 1.85 -18.50
C TYR A 253 -8.30 0.40 -18.14
N VAL A 254 -7.07 0.04 -17.74
CA VAL A 254 -6.68 -1.36 -17.65
C VAL A 254 -5.85 -1.67 -16.43
N LYS A 255 -6.01 -2.88 -15.89
CA LYS A 255 -5.04 -3.49 -14.98
C LYS A 255 -4.47 -4.75 -15.61
N THR A 256 -3.14 -4.80 -15.69
CA THR A 256 -2.39 -5.97 -16.14
C THR A 256 -2.08 -6.92 -14.98
N GLY A 257 -1.96 -8.20 -15.26
CA GLY A 257 -1.39 -9.19 -14.34
C GLY A 257 -0.41 -10.07 -15.10
N THR A 258 0.84 -10.16 -14.64
CA THR A 258 1.87 -10.95 -15.32
C THR A 258 2.61 -11.80 -14.30
N LEU A 259 2.67 -13.11 -14.57
CA LEU A 259 3.54 -14.09 -13.93
C LEU A 259 4.12 -14.98 -15.03
N THR A 260 5.16 -15.75 -14.74
CA THR A 260 5.67 -16.73 -15.73
C THR A 260 4.54 -17.67 -16.17
N GLY A 261 4.27 -17.68 -17.48
CA GLY A 261 3.18 -18.43 -18.12
C GLY A 261 1.78 -17.80 -18.00
N ILE A 262 1.64 -16.57 -17.50
CA ILE A 262 0.35 -15.92 -17.27
C ILE A 262 0.40 -14.46 -17.71
N ASN A 263 -0.48 -14.08 -18.63
CA ASN A 263 -0.62 -12.70 -19.13
C ASN A 263 -2.09 -12.27 -19.13
N ASN A 264 -2.52 -11.68 -18.03
CA ASN A 264 -3.90 -11.24 -17.83
C ASN A 264 -4.04 -9.73 -18.05
N ILE A 265 -5.24 -9.31 -18.45
CA ILE A 265 -5.65 -7.91 -18.47
C ILE A 265 -7.16 -7.81 -18.24
N ALA A 266 -7.58 -6.83 -17.44
CA ALA A 266 -8.98 -6.54 -17.17
C ALA A 266 -9.18 -5.03 -17.08
N GLY A 267 -10.35 -4.53 -17.45
CA GLY A 267 -10.60 -3.10 -17.42
C GLY A 267 -11.81 -2.67 -18.21
N TYR A 268 -11.79 -1.43 -18.71
CA TYR A 268 -12.88 -0.81 -19.45
C TYR A 268 -12.38 -0.15 -20.73
N ILE A 269 -13.12 -0.36 -21.81
CA ILE A 269 -12.97 0.40 -23.03
C ILE A 269 -14.02 1.53 -23.01
N PRO A 270 -13.62 2.82 -22.99
CA PRO A 270 -14.56 3.92 -23.16
C PRO A 270 -14.98 4.03 -24.63
N HIS A 271 -16.28 4.14 -24.88
CA HIS A 271 -16.83 4.38 -26.21
C HIS A 271 -18.20 5.06 -26.08
N GLU A 272 -18.41 6.16 -26.82
CA GLU A 272 -19.67 6.95 -26.82
C GLU A 272 -20.24 7.28 -25.43
N GLY A 273 -19.38 7.73 -24.51
CA GLY A 273 -19.77 8.09 -23.15
C GLY A 273 -20.12 6.88 -22.25
N ARG A 274 -19.92 5.64 -22.73
CA ARG A 274 -20.12 4.40 -21.98
C ARG A 274 -18.78 3.72 -21.69
N LEU A 275 -18.77 2.89 -20.65
CA LEU A 275 -17.63 2.05 -20.27
C LEU A 275 -17.98 0.58 -20.50
N TYR A 276 -17.26 -0.08 -21.39
CA TYR A 276 -17.44 -1.49 -21.72
C TYR A 276 -16.42 -2.33 -20.94
N PRO A 277 -16.83 -3.09 -19.90
CA PRO A 277 -15.92 -3.93 -19.15
C PRO A 277 -15.42 -5.10 -19.98
N PHE A 278 -14.17 -5.50 -19.79
CA PHE A 278 -13.60 -6.69 -20.41
C PHE A 278 -12.62 -7.38 -19.48
N VAL A 279 -12.46 -8.69 -19.66
CA VAL A 279 -11.51 -9.53 -18.91
C VAL A 279 -10.88 -10.53 -19.87
N MET A 280 -9.55 -10.64 -19.82
CA MET A 280 -8.77 -11.67 -20.48
C MET A 280 -7.83 -12.32 -19.46
N ILE A 281 -8.01 -13.63 -19.26
CA ILE A 281 -7.13 -14.47 -18.46
C ILE A 281 -6.43 -15.42 -19.43
N LEU A 282 -5.13 -15.21 -19.66
CA LEU A 282 -4.36 -15.94 -20.67
C LEU A 282 -3.22 -16.71 -20.00
N TYR A 283 -3.11 -17.99 -20.34
CA TYR A 283 -2.01 -18.87 -19.92
C TYR A 283 -0.98 -18.98 -21.04
N THR A 284 -0.18 -17.93 -21.20
CA THR A 284 0.85 -17.85 -22.23
C THR A 284 2.03 -16.99 -21.75
N ASN A 285 3.19 -17.21 -22.37
CA ASN A 285 4.36 -16.35 -22.21
C ASN A 285 4.34 -15.15 -23.18
N ASP A 286 3.59 -15.24 -24.28
CA ASP A 286 3.51 -14.17 -25.28
C ASP A 286 2.61 -13.03 -24.78
N ASP A 287 3.08 -11.78 -24.87
CA ASP A 287 2.30 -10.62 -24.44
C ASP A 287 1.49 -10.02 -25.60
N GLU A 288 0.35 -10.65 -25.90
CA GLU A 288 -0.57 -10.20 -26.96
C GLU A 288 -1.72 -9.32 -26.43
N ARG A 289 -1.70 -8.96 -25.13
CA ARG A 289 -2.84 -8.36 -24.42
C ARG A 289 -3.34 -7.07 -25.07
N PHE A 290 -2.41 -6.18 -25.44
CA PHE A 290 -2.78 -4.90 -26.06
C PHE A 290 -3.21 -5.03 -27.52
N ARG A 291 -2.77 -6.09 -28.22
CA ARG A 291 -3.31 -6.42 -29.55
C ARG A 291 -4.79 -6.77 -29.44
N PHE A 292 -5.16 -7.61 -28.48
CA PHE A 292 -6.56 -7.97 -28.23
C PHE A 292 -7.40 -6.77 -27.78
N VAL A 293 -6.86 -5.87 -26.96
CA VAL A 293 -7.55 -4.60 -26.62
C VAL A 293 -7.84 -3.78 -27.89
N GLY A 294 -6.88 -3.68 -28.81
CA GLY A 294 -7.09 -3.02 -30.11
C GLY A 294 -8.22 -3.67 -30.92
N ILE A 295 -8.26 -5.00 -30.99
CA ILE A 295 -9.32 -5.75 -31.68
C ILE A 295 -10.69 -5.47 -31.06
N MET A 296 -10.82 -5.55 -29.73
CA MET A 296 -12.08 -5.28 -29.04
C MET A 296 -12.56 -3.84 -29.24
N LYS A 297 -11.65 -2.86 -29.27
CA LYS A 297 -11.99 -1.47 -29.58
C LYS A 297 -12.57 -1.33 -30.99
N ASN A 298 -11.95 -1.98 -31.98
CA ASN A 298 -12.44 -1.93 -33.35
C ASN A 298 -13.83 -2.56 -33.48
N LEU A 299 -14.12 -3.63 -32.72
CA LEU A 299 -15.45 -4.24 -32.69
C LEU A 299 -16.52 -3.31 -32.10
N LEU A 300 -16.16 -2.38 -31.22
CA LEU A 300 -17.08 -1.38 -30.68
C LEU A 300 -17.33 -0.21 -31.65
N LEU A 301 -16.53 -0.08 -32.72
CA LEU A 301 -16.70 0.95 -33.75
C LEU A 301 -17.57 0.47 -34.92
N LEU A 302 -17.97 -0.81 -34.92
CA LEU A 302 -18.86 -1.45 -35.91
C LEU A 302 -20.31 -1.40 -35.44
#